data_AF-A0A6A5YY26-F1
#
_entry.id   AF-A0A6A5YY26-F1
#
_cell.length_a   1.000
_cell.length_b   1.000
_cell.length_c   1.000
_cell.angle_alpha   90.00
_cell.angle_beta   90.00
_cell.angle_gamma   90.00
#
_symmetry.space_group_name_H-M   'P 1'
#
loop_
_entity.id
_entity.type
_entity.pdbx_description
1 polymer ?
#
loop_
_entity_poly.entity_id
_entity_poly.type
_entity_poly.pdbx_seq_one_letter_code
_entity_poly.pdbx_strand_id
1 'polypeptide(L)'
;MPVGLLRFIVFVPFGVYQGYANNHWNVIKRHDELQGGLYNPLIAKGEHWAYKYGSFGFYWNFAVWVPAIMVPPPFSMIFGLVDCAIAILLSFVTSWQTIYSPHDIDLCRGSGAHYWQLPPGTNESFFEASARLNATQTTSFKMCKTYVKEWQYGIVLSLFYSLIAFISIVLSICVCFTTIRENRRTSRSNKQWLAESAIAVPRLFFGILLGLAYIPVIFFRCLPLAVKSRTRYTRRYADKVRQRVDQNLPSPEEIKMKVMKRNEKMSYQNQDLPEAVPLANFLGIYDILMLVVPHLHYTDILNLALASRSLREAVLPASDHDQRLSHFRLYTCSESSKTQCWVCTNQIC
;
A
#
# COMPACT_ATOMS: atom_id res chain seq x y z
N MET A 1 -21.52 4.01 14.30
CA MET A 1 -21.09 4.48 12.95
C MET A 1 -20.70 5.95 12.88
N PRO A 2 -21.50 6.96 13.29
CA PRO A 2 -21.14 8.38 13.08
C PRO A 2 -19.85 8.80 13.83
N VAL A 3 -19.62 8.25 15.03
CA VAL A 3 -18.40 8.50 15.83
C VAL A 3 -17.12 8.04 15.10
N GLY A 4 -17.15 6.91 14.42
CA GLY A 4 -15.99 6.39 13.68
C GLY A 4 -15.60 7.28 12.49
N LEU A 5 -16.58 7.85 11.80
CA LEU A 5 -16.34 8.80 10.71
C LEU A 5 -15.76 10.12 11.23
N LEU A 6 -16.32 10.66 12.32
CA LEU A 6 -15.78 11.86 12.95
C LEU A 6 -14.32 11.68 13.39
N ARG A 7 -14.00 10.55 14.03
CA ARG A 7 -12.61 10.21 14.42
C ARG A 7 -11.66 10.12 13.22
N PHE A 8 -12.13 9.59 12.08
CA PHE A 8 -11.35 9.54 10.84
C PHE A 8 -11.09 10.94 10.27
N ILE A 9 -12.11 11.81 10.22
CA ILE A 9 -11.98 13.19 9.73
C ILE A 9 -10.99 13.98 10.59
N VAL A 10 -11.02 13.77 11.91
CA VAL A 10 -10.16 14.47 12.86
C VAL A 10 -8.70 13.99 12.78
N PHE A 11 -8.41 12.87 12.12
CA PHE A 11 -7.07 12.30 12.05
C PHE A 11 -6.02 13.25 11.43
N VAL A 12 -6.37 13.88 10.32
CA VAL A 12 -5.50 14.84 9.61
C VAL A 12 -5.24 16.11 10.44
N PRO A 13 -6.25 16.85 10.92
CA PRO A 13 -5.99 18.05 11.72
C PRO A 13 -5.25 17.73 13.02
N PHE A 14 -5.48 16.57 13.63
CA PHE A 14 -4.75 16.15 14.82
C PHE A 14 -3.27 15.89 14.51
N GLY A 15 -2.97 15.22 13.40
CA GLY A 15 -1.59 15.01 12.94
C GLY A 15 -0.86 16.32 12.64
N VAL A 16 -1.55 17.29 12.04
CA VAL A 16 -0.99 18.63 11.77
C VAL A 16 -0.74 19.39 13.07
N TYR A 17 -1.70 19.43 13.99
CA TYR A 17 -1.55 20.04 15.32
C TYR A 17 -0.35 19.45 16.07
N GLN A 18 -0.27 18.11 16.13
CA GLN A 18 0.82 17.41 16.79
C GLN A 18 2.18 17.68 16.13
N GLY A 19 2.21 17.85 14.81
CA GLY A 19 3.40 18.24 14.07
C GLY A 19 3.90 19.63 14.46
N TYR A 20 2.99 20.60 14.61
CA TYR A 20 3.35 21.95 15.09
C TYR A 20 3.83 21.92 16.54
N ALA A 21 3.05 21.34 17.45
CA ALA A 21 3.37 21.29 18.88
C ALA A 21 4.71 20.60 19.15
N ASN A 22 4.99 19.50 18.44
CA ASN A 22 6.29 18.83 18.51
C ASN A 22 7.43 19.72 18.02
N ASN A 23 7.26 20.44 16.92
CA ASN A 23 8.29 21.34 16.40
C ASN A 23 8.54 22.51 17.35
N HIS A 24 7.50 23.15 17.87
CA HIS A 24 7.60 24.27 18.81
C HIS A 24 8.28 23.83 20.11
N TRP A 25 7.83 22.72 20.71
CA TRP A 25 8.47 22.19 21.91
C TRP A 25 9.93 21.77 21.65
N ASN A 26 10.24 21.21 20.49
CA ASN A 26 11.63 20.85 20.13
C ASN A 26 12.55 22.06 20.01
N VAL A 27 12.05 23.21 19.57
CA VAL A 27 12.82 24.47 19.53
C VAL A 27 13.00 25.03 20.94
N ILE A 28 11.94 25.10 21.74
CA ILE A 28 11.99 25.63 23.11
C ILE A 28 12.88 24.78 24.02
N LYS A 29 12.74 23.45 23.97
CA LYS A 29 13.48 22.55 24.86
C LYS A 29 14.99 22.54 24.63
N ARG A 30 15.44 22.96 23.44
CA ARG A 30 16.86 23.00 23.05
C ARG A 30 17.55 24.30 23.44
N HIS A 31 16.80 25.34 23.78
CA HIS A 31 17.34 26.67 24.03
C HIS A 31 16.79 27.23 25.33
N ASP A 32 17.65 27.33 26.34
CA ASP A 32 17.27 27.81 27.67
C ASP A 32 16.78 29.27 27.64
N GLU A 33 17.24 30.06 26.66
CA GLU A 33 16.78 31.44 26.39
C GLU A 33 15.24 31.53 26.24
N LEU A 34 14.62 30.50 25.66
CA LEU A 34 13.18 30.45 25.39
C LEU A 34 12.34 29.93 26.56
N GLN A 35 12.96 29.44 27.65
CA GLN A 35 12.24 28.73 28.71
C GLN A 35 11.78 29.61 29.89
N GLY A 36 12.36 30.79 30.10
CA GLY A 36 11.88 31.66 31.19
C GLY A 36 12.74 32.85 31.59
N GLY A 37 13.76 33.24 30.82
CA GLY A 37 14.59 34.41 31.13
C GLY A 37 13.93 35.72 30.74
N LEU A 38 13.76 35.95 29.43
CA LEU A 38 13.27 37.21 28.87
C LEU A 38 11.80 37.17 28.44
N TYR A 39 11.27 35.97 28.19
CA TYR A 39 9.94 35.76 27.64
C TYR A 39 8.97 35.20 28.69
N ASN A 40 7.67 35.28 28.40
CA ASN A 40 6.64 34.78 29.30
C ASN A 40 6.85 33.27 29.59
N PRO A 41 7.06 32.86 30.86
CA PRO A 41 7.32 31.46 31.22
C PRO A 41 6.11 30.54 30.94
N LEU A 42 4.93 31.10 30.68
CA LEU A 42 3.75 30.37 30.25
C LEU A 42 3.91 29.79 28.84
N ILE A 43 4.77 30.35 27.99
CA ILE A 43 4.99 29.84 26.63
C ILE A 43 5.60 28.44 26.71
N ALA A 44 6.72 28.29 27.43
CA ALA A 44 7.39 27.00 27.56
C ALA A 44 6.50 25.94 28.23
N LYS A 45 5.75 26.33 29.28
CA LYS A 45 4.79 25.42 29.93
C LYS A 45 3.66 25.04 28.99
N GLY A 46 3.02 26.01 28.34
CA GLY A 46 1.90 25.81 27.43
C GLY A 46 2.27 24.88 26.29
N GLU A 47 3.40 25.11 25.64
CA GLU A 47 3.91 24.30 24.53
C GLU A 47 4.35 22.90 24.97
N HIS A 48 4.90 22.75 26.17
CA HIS A 48 5.18 21.42 26.73
C HIS A 48 3.89 20.59 26.87
N TRP A 49 2.84 21.19 27.41
CA TRP A 49 1.54 20.54 27.57
C TRP A 49 0.83 20.32 26.24
N ALA A 50 0.95 21.25 25.30
CA ALA A 50 0.45 21.11 23.93
C ALA A 50 1.06 19.88 23.24
N TYR A 51 2.39 19.73 23.33
CA TYR A 51 3.08 18.56 22.82
C TYR A 51 2.62 17.27 23.52
N LYS A 52 2.58 17.26 24.86
CA LYS A 52 2.25 16.04 25.62
C LYS A 52 0.81 15.58 25.39
N TYR A 53 -0.16 16.48 25.49
CA TYR A 53 -1.58 16.17 25.31
C TYR A 53 -1.96 16.02 23.84
N GLY A 54 -1.31 16.76 22.94
CA GLY A 54 -1.39 16.52 21.50
C GLY A 54 -0.91 15.11 21.15
N SER A 55 0.23 14.68 21.68
CA SER A 55 0.77 13.34 21.40
C SER A 55 -0.20 12.28 21.88
N PHE A 56 -0.65 12.41 23.13
CA PHE A 56 -1.59 11.48 23.74
C PHE A 56 -2.90 11.41 22.95
N GLY A 57 -3.50 12.55 22.61
CA GLY A 57 -4.75 12.61 21.87
C GLY A 57 -4.63 12.02 20.46
N PHE A 58 -3.51 12.23 19.78
CA PHE A 58 -3.24 11.66 18.45
C PHE A 58 -3.17 10.13 18.51
N TYR A 59 -2.35 9.58 19.39
CA TYR A 59 -2.19 8.12 19.52
C TYR A 59 -3.46 7.46 20.06
N TRP A 60 -4.18 8.13 20.97
CA TRP A 60 -5.50 7.68 21.42
C TRP A 60 -6.50 7.62 20.27
N ASN A 61 -6.56 8.66 19.42
CA ASN A 61 -7.44 8.66 18.26
C ASN A 61 -7.13 7.47 17.34
N PHE A 62 -5.85 7.24 17.07
CA PHE A 62 -5.41 6.14 16.23
C PHE A 62 -5.77 4.78 16.83
N ALA A 63 -5.51 4.58 18.12
CA ALA A 63 -5.77 3.33 18.82
C ALA A 63 -7.26 3.01 18.90
N VAL A 64 -8.10 4.02 19.11
CA VAL A 64 -9.53 3.84 19.42
C VAL A 64 -10.43 4.02 18.20
N TRP A 65 -9.94 4.55 17.07
CA TRP A 65 -10.75 4.74 15.86
C TRP A 65 -11.45 3.47 15.39
N VAL A 66 -10.70 2.36 15.28
CA VAL A 66 -11.25 1.07 14.85
C VAL A 66 -12.10 0.43 15.96
N PRO A 67 -11.62 0.28 17.21
CA PRO A 67 -12.43 -0.25 18.31
C PRO A 67 -13.73 0.51 18.57
N ALA A 68 -13.78 1.83 18.40
CA ALA A 68 -14.99 2.64 18.61
C ALA A 68 -16.12 2.31 17.62
N ILE A 69 -15.81 1.70 16.47
CA ILE A 69 -16.82 1.22 15.52
C ILE A 69 -17.37 -0.14 15.97
N MET A 70 -16.58 -0.90 16.72
CA MET A 70 -16.77 -2.33 16.97
C MET A 70 -17.35 -2.64 18.33
N VAL A 71 -16.97 -1.85 19.33
CA VAL A 71 -17.37 -2.06 20.70
C VAL A 71 -18.79 -1.54 20.90
N PRO A 72 -19.76 -2.42 21.22
CA PRO A 72 -21.12 -1.99 21.46
C PRO A 72 -21.23 -1.24 22.79
N PRO A 73 -22.26 -0.40 22.97
CA PRO A 73 -22.65 0.10 24.28
C PRO A 73 -22.91 -1.08 25.24
N PRO A 74 -22.48 -1.00 26.51
CA PRO A 74 -22.11 0.20 27.26
C PRO A 74 -20.59 0.47 27.28
N PHE A 75 -19.78 -0.45 26.78
CA PHE A 75 -18.32 -0.36 26.85
C PHE A 75 -17.76 0.84 26.07
N SER A 76 -18.48 1.30 25.04
CA SER A 76 -18.21 2.56 24.33
C SER A 76 -18.22 3.80 25.23
N MET A 77 -18.87 3.76 26.39
CA MET A 77 -18.90 4.86 27.34
C MET A 77 -17.50 5.18 27.88
N ILE A 78 -16.65 4.17 28.08
CA ILE A 78 -15.27 4.37 28.53
C ILE A 78 -14.51 5.21 27.50
N PHE A 79 -14.68 4.93 26.21
CA PHE A 79 -14.07 5.75 25.16
C PHE A 79 -14.59 7.18 25.18
N GLY A 80 -15.91 7.38 25.35
CA GLY A 80 -16.50 8.72 25.46
C GLY A 80 -15.97 9.52 26.66
N LEU A 81 -15.72 8.87 27.81
CA LEU A 81 -15.13 9.52 28.99
C LEU A 81 -13.69 9.96 28.75
N VAL A 82 -12.88 9.12 28.12
CA VAL A 82 -11.49 9.49 27.79
C VAL A 82 -11.47 10.59 26.72
N ASP A 83 -12.36 10.54 25.73
CA ASP A 83 -12.48 11.61 24.74
C ASP A 83 -12.87 12.95 25.40
N CYS A 84 -13.76 12.91 26.40
CA CYS A 84 -14.12 14.08 27.21
C CYS A 84 -12.90 14.63 27.96
N ALA A 85 -12.11 13.77 28.59
CA ALA A 85 -10.87 14.17 29.26
C ALA A 85 -9.89 14.82 28.26
N ILE A 86 -9.71 14.26 27.07
CA ILE A 86 -8.87 14.86 26.02
C ILE A 86 -9.42 16.22 25.59
N ALA A 87 -10.74 16.35 25.42
CA ALA A 87 -11.37 17.63 25.06
C ALA A 87 -11.08 18.72 26.11
N ILE A 88 -11.18 18.39 27.40
CA ILE A 88 -10.88 19.29 28.51
C ILE A 88 -9.41 19.69 28.50
N LEU A 89 -8.50 18.71 28.33
CA LEU A 89 -7.06 18.97 28.31
C LEU A 89 -6.64 19.85 27.12
N LEU A 90 -7.18 19.59 25.92
CA LEU A 90 -6.95 20.43 24.75
C LEU A 90 -7.51 21.84 24.95
N SER A 91 -8.73 21.96 25.48
CA SER A 91 -9.36 23.26 25.76
C SER A 91 -8.52 24.08 26.75
N PHE A 92 -7.97 23.42 27.77
CA PHE A 92 -7.09 24.06 28.76
C PHE A 92 -5.78 24.55 28.13
N VAL A 93 -5.12 23.73 27.31
CA VAL A 93 -3.90 24.13 26.58
C VAL A 93 -4.19 25.28 25.62
N THR A 94 -5.25 25.19 24.83
CA THR A 94 -5.63 26.23 23.88
C THR A 94 -5.99 27.55 24.60
N SER A 95 -6.59 27.47 25.78
CA SER A 95 -6.82 28.64 26.64
C SER A 95 -5.51 29.30 27.07
N TRP A 96 -4.48 28.53 27.43
CA TRP A 96 -3.15 29.09 27.70
C TRP A 96 -2.48 29.68 26.45
N GLN A 97 -2.60 29.02 25.30
CA GLN A 97 -2.07 29.52 24.02
C GLN A 97 -2.68 30.88 23.65
N THR A 98 -3.93 31.14 24.02
CA THR A 98 -4.61 32.45 23.85
C THR A 98 -3.83 33.62 24.47
N ILE A 99 -3.03 33.36 25.52
CA ILE A 99 -2.28 34.40 26.22
C ILE A 99 -1.10 34.89 25.39
N TYR A 100 -0.47 34.03 24.57
CA TYR A 100 0.81 34.36 23.90
C TYR A 100 0.80 34.18 22.39
N SER A 101 -0.12 33.41 21.83
CA SER A 101 -0.27 33.22 20.39
C SER A 101 -1.24 34.26 19.83
N PRO A 102 -0.90 34.96 18.74
CA PRO A 102 -1.90 35.76 18.04
C PRO A 102 -3.00 34.85 17.47
N HIS A 103 -4.24 35.36 17.43
CA HIS A 103 -5.39 34.59 16.93
C HIS A 103 -5.59 34.70 15.41
N ASP A 104 -4.91 35.67 14.80
CA ASP A 104 -4.97 35.95 13.37
C ASP A 104 -3.57 35.92 12.76
N ILE A 105 -3.46 35.33 11.57
CA ILE A 105 -2.22 35.27 10.79
C ILE A 105 -1.84 36.66 10.31
N ASP A 106 -2.81 37.55 10.13
CA ASP A 106 -2.56 38.91 9.66
C ASP A 106 -1.83 39.75 10.71
N LEU A 107 -1.99 39.45 12.00
CA LEU A 107 -1.21 40.04 13.10
C LEU A 107 0.26 39.63 13.07
N CYS A 108 0.63 38.57 12.34
CA CYS A 108 2.02 38.20 12.14
C CYS A 108 2.68 38.95 10.97
N ARG A 109 1.91 39.53 10.04
CA ARG A 109 2.46 40.13 8.81
C ARG A 109 3.23 41.42 9.09
N GLY A 110 4.14 41.77 8.18
CA GLY A 110 4.98 42.96 8.31
C GLY A 110 5.84 42.90 9.56
N SER A 111 5.75 43.94 10.40
CA SER A 111 6.44 44.01 11.69
C SER A 111 5.63 43.40 12.85
N GLY A 112 4.46 42.83 12.61
CA GLY A 112 3.60 42.29 13.66
C GLY A 112 4.25 41.18 14.47
N ALA A 113 4.95 40.25 13.81
CA ALA A 113 5.71 39.20 14.50
C ALA A 113 6.87 39.75 15.36
N HIS A 114 7.43 40.91 15.03
CA HIS A 114 8.52 41.56 15.77
C HIS A 114 8.02 42.31 17.01
N TYR A 115 6.85 42.95 16.94
CA TYR A 115 6.30 43.70 18.08
C TYR A 115 5.39 42.89 19.00
N TRP A 116 5.03 41.66 18.61
CA TRP A 116 4.15 40.82 19.42
C TRP A 116 4.80 40.41 20.74
N GLN A 117 4.24 40.91 21.84
CA GLN A 117 4.71 40.64 23.21
C GLN A 117 6.21 40.88 23.41
N LEU A 118 6.74 41.94 22.79
CA LEU A 118 8.12 42.36 22.94
C LEU A 118 8.40 42.77 24.41
N PRO A 119 9.30 42.08 25.13
CA PRO A 119 9.65 42.46 26.50
C PRO A 119 10.30 43.85 26.57
N PRO A 120 10.05 44.64 27.64
CA PRO A 120 10.66 45.96 27.78
C PRO A 120 12.19 45.86 27.84
N GLY A 121 12.89 46.66 27.02
CA GLY A 121 14.35 46.68 26.96
C GLY A 121 14.98 45.61 26.07
N THR A 122 14.18 44.87 25.29
CA THR A 122 14.67 43.89 24.32
C THR A 122 14.38 44.34 22.88
N ASN A 123 15.22 43.92 21.93
CA ASN A 123 15.09 44.23 20.51
C ASN A 123 14.49 43.07 19.70
N GLU A 124 14.18 41.92 20.33
CA GLU A 124 13.63 40.74 19.65
C GLU A 124 12.42 40.19 20.40
N SER A 125 11.36 39.85 19.66
CA SER A 125 10.22 39.12 20.23
C SER A 125 10.54 37.64 20.38
N PHE A 126 9.67 36.92 21.10
CA PHE A 126 9.75 35.47 21.18
C PHE A 126 9.78 34.79 19.79
N PHE A 127 8.99 35.28 18.83
CA PHE A 127 8.95 34.71 17.47
C PHE A 127 10.20 34.99 16.66
N GLU A 128 10.88 36.11 16.93
CA GLU A 128 12.14 36.44 16.29
C GLU A 128 13.29 35.66 16.90
N ALA A 129 13.37 35.57 18.23
CA ALA A 129 14.35 34.74 18.91
C ALA A 129 14.20 33.26 18.55
N SER A 130 12.97 32.73 18.53
CA SER A 130 12.73 31.35 18.12
C SER A 130 13.05 31.09 16.64
N ALA A 131 12.84 32.08 15.75
CA ALA A 131 13.26 31.98 14.35
C ALA A 131 14.78 32.06 14.20
N ARG A 132 15.46 32.96 14.93
CA ARG A 132 16.93 33.09 14.96
C ARG A 132 17.60 31.80 15.45
N LEU A 133 17.08 31.22 16.53
CA LEU A 133 17.59 29.96 17.10
C LEU A 133 17.24 28.74 16.24
N ASN A 134 16.27 28.86 15.34
CA ASN A 134 15.91 27.84 14.35
C ASN A 134 16.25 28.26 12.90
N ALA A 135 17.23 29.17 12.72
CA ALA A 135 17.44 29.94 11.48
C ALA A 135 17.68 29.13 10.20
N THR A 136 18.01 27.84 10.30
CA THR A 136 18.12 26.96 9.13
C THR A 136 16.77 26.53 8.55
N GLN A 137 15.65 26.80 9.24
CA GLN A 137 14.34 26.23 8.89
C GLN A 137 13.18 27.24 8.79
N THR A 138 13.25 28.39 9.45
CA THR A 138 12.09 29.31 9.55
C THR A 138 12.45 30.80 9.69
N THR A 139 11.52 31.66 9.25
CA THR A 139 11.53 33.13 9.46
C THR A 139 10.60 33.49 10.63
N SER A 140 10.75 34.66 11.26
CA SER A 140 9.88 35.16 12.35
C SER A 140 8.38 35.13 12.00
N PHE A 141 8.01 35.59 10.80
CA PHE A 141 6.63 35.49 10.28
C PHE A 141 6.12 34.04 10.25
N LYS A 142 6.94 33.12 9.72
CA LYS A 142 6.60 31.70 9.61
C LYS A 142 6.45 31.05 10.99
N MET A 143 7.29 31.40 11.97
CA MET A 143 7.13 30.95 13.35
C MET A 143 5.81 31.43 13.93
N CYS A 144 5.56 32.74 13.93
CA CYS A 144 4.31 33.34 14.39
C CYS A 144 3.08 32.66 13.72
N LYS A 145 3.10 32.50 12.39
CA LYS A 145 2.04 31.81 11.64
C LYS A 145 1.82 30.37 12.08
N THR A 146 2.87 29.62 12.42
CA THR A 146 2.70 28.24 12.90
C THR A 146 2.07 28.18 14.29
N TYR A 147 2.37 29.11 15.20
CA TYR A 147 1.71 29.23 16.50
C TYR A 147 0.23 29.60 16.36
N VAL A 148 -0.11 30.53 15.46
CA VAL A 148 -1.52 30.85 15.15
C VAL A 148 -2.26 29.61 14.65
N LYS A 149 -1.66 28.89 13.70
CA LYS A 149 -2.26 27.66 13.15
C LYS A 149 -2.44 26.59 14.19
N GLU A 150 -1.45 26.37 15.05
CA GLU A 150 -1.56 25.42 16.15
C GLU A 150 -2.76 25.75 17.04
N TRP A 151 -2.88 27.01 17.47
CA TRP A 151 -4.02 27.46 18.27
C TRP A 151 -5.37 27.25 17.55
N GLN A 152 -5.46 27.61 16.26
CA GLN A 152 -6.66 27.40 15.45
C GLN A 152 -7.04 25.92 15.36
N TYR A 153 -6.06 25.03 15.12
CA TYR A 153 -6.29 23.59 15.15
C TYR A 153 -6.69 23.11 16.55
N GLY A 154 -6.09 23.65 17.62
CA GLY A 154 -6.45 23.35 19.01
C GLY A 154 -7.92 23.61 19.31
N ILE A 155 -8.46 24.74 18.85
CA ILE A 155 -9.90 25.06 18.95
C ILE A 155 -10.74 24.03 18.20
N VAL A 156 -10.40 23.80 16.93
CA VAL A 156 -11.15 22.88 16.06
C VAL A 156 -11.17 21.46 16.67
N LEU A 157 -10.03 20.98 17.15
CA LEU A 157 -9.89 19.67 17.80
C LEU A 157 -10.71 19.59 19.09
N SER A 158 -10.66 20.63 19.93
CA SER A 158 -11.43 20.70 21.17
C SER A 158 -12.95 20.62 20.92
N LEU A 159 -13.44 21.30 19.88
CA LEU A 159 -14.85 21.25 19.47
C LEU A 159 -15.25 19.87 18.96
N PHE A 160 -14.46 19.28 18.05
CA PHE A 160 -14.76 17.94 17.52
C PHE A 160 -14.70 16.85 18.60
N TYR A 161 -13.73 16.90 19.50
CA TYR A 161 -13.64 15.94 20.60
C TYR A 161 -14.77 16.08 21.60
N SER A 162 -15.19 17.31 21.91
CA SER A 162 -16.38 17.56 22.73
C SER A 162 -17.63 16.97 22.10
N LEU A 163 -17.81 17.13 20.78
CA LEU A 163 -18.92 16.55 20.03
C LEU A 163 -18.87 15.01 20.01
N ILE A 164 -17.69 14.44 19.77
CA ILE A 164 -17.47 12.98 19.77
C ILE A 164 -17.79 12.39 21.15
N ALA A 165 -17.29 13.02 22.22
CA ALA A 165 -17.54 12.61 23.59
C ALA A 165 -19.03 12.70 23.93
N PHE A 166 -19.68 13.82 23.58
CA PHE A 166 -21.11 14.03 23.79
C PHE A 166 -21.95 12.96 23.10
N ILE A 167 -21.73 12.73 21.80
CA ILE A 167 -22.47 11.70 21.03
C ILE A 167 -22.23 10.32 21.64
N SER A 168 -21.00 9.98 22.00
CA SER A 168 -20.66 8.67 22.55
C SER A 168 -21.31 8.42 23.91
N ILE A 169 -21.31 9.43 24.79
CA ILE A 169 -21.93 9.35 26.12
C ILE A 169 -23.46 9.27 25.98
N VAL A 170 -24.08 10.16 25.19
CA VAL A 170 -25.54 10.19 25.00
C VAL A 170 -26.04 8.89 24.38
N LEU A 171 -25.41 8.40 23.31
CA LEU A 171 -25.79 7.12 22.69
C LEU A 171 -25.64 5.95 23.67
N SER A 172 -24.56 5.94 24.47
CA SER A 172 -24.36 4.89 25.47
C SER A 172 -25.45 4.93 26.55
N ILE A 173 -25.81 6.12 27.04
CA ILE A 173 -26.88 6.32 28.01
C ILE A 173 -28.23 5.90 27.44
N CYS A 174 -28.58 6.33 26.22
CA CYS A 174 -29.84 5.97 25.56
C CYS A 174 -29.98 4.45 25.39
N VAL A 175 -28.93 3.77 24.91
CA VAL A 175 -28.94 2.31 24.75
C VAL A 175 -29.03 1.61 26.11
N CYS A 176 -28.31 2.08 27.13
CA CYS A 176 -28.45 1.56 28.48
C CYS A 176 -29.90 1.67 28.98
N PHE A 177 -30.56 2.81 28.77
CA PHE A 177 -31.96 2.99 29.17
C PHE A 177 -32.92 2.07 28.42
N THR A 178 -32.76 1.91 27.09
CA THR A 178 -33.61 1.00 26.31
C THR A 178 -33.42 -0.44 26.77
N THR A 179 -32.18 -0.86 27.02
CA THR A 179 -31.86 -2.20 27.51
C THR A 179 -32.43 -2.44 28.90
N ILE A 180 -32.31 -1.50 29.84
CA ILE A 180 -32.88 -1.65 31.18
C ILE A 180 -34.40 -1.78 31.09
N ARG A 181 -35.05 -1.00 30.22
CA ARG A 181 -36.49 -1.07 29.99
C ARG A 181 -36.91 -2.41 29.39
N GLU A 182 -36.13 -2.96 28.47
CA GLU A 182 -36.39 -4.27 27.84
C GLU A 182 -36.13 -5.44 28.80
N ASN A 183 -35.05 -5.40 29.57
CA ASN A 183 -34.77 -6.41 30.62
C ASN A 183 -35.88 -6.46 31.66
N ARG A 184 -36.43 -5.29 32.07
CA ARG A 184 -37.60 -5.23 32.96
C ARG A 184 -38.84 -5.88 32.35
N ARG A 185 -39.02 -5.82 31.02
CA ARG A 185 -40.16 -6.46 30.32
C ARG A 185 -39.98 -7.96 30.15
N THR A 186 -38.75 -8.42 29.93
CA THR A 186 -38.43 -9.81 29.60
C THR A 186 -37.93 -10.62 30.80
N SER A 187 -37.82 -10.01 31.99
CA SER A 187 -37.22 -10.61 33.20
C SER A 187 -35.83 -11.22 32.96
N ARG A 188 -35.09 -10.71 31.97
CA ARG A 188 -33.73 -11.16 31.67
C ARG A 188 -32.76 -10.62 32.72
N SER A 189 -31.83 -11.46 33.15
CA SER A 189 -30.78 -11.05 34.09
C SER A 189 -29.77 -10.12 33.42
N ASN A 190 -29.45 -8.98 34.03
CA ASN A 190 -28.44 -8.03 33.53
C ASN A 190 -27.08 -8.70 33.24
N LYS A 191 -26.74 -9.77 33.98
CA LYS A 191 -25.51 -10.54 33.77
C LYS A 191 -25.51 -11.27 32.43
N GLN A 192 -26.65 -11.80 32.00
CA GLN A 192 -26.77 -12.50 30.71
C GLN A 192 -26.58 -11.53 29.54
N TRP A 193 -27.15 -10.33 29.62
CA TRP A 193 -26.97 -9.31 28.60
C TRP A 193 -25.52 -8.80 28.49
N LEU A 194 -24.85 -8.57 29.63
CA LEU A 194 -23.44 -8.21 29.65
C LEU A 194 -22.56 -9.31 29.05
N ALA A 195 -22.85 -10.58 29.36
CA ALA A 195 -22.13 -11.72 28.79
C ALA A 195 -22.35 -11.84 27.27
N GLU A 196 -23.58 -11.69 26.79
CA GLU A 196 -23.89 -11.69 25.34
C GLU A 196 -23.15 -10.55 24.61
N SER A 197 -23.14 -9.36 25.19
CA SER A 197 -22.43 -8.20 24.65
C SER A 197 -20.91 -8.39 24.63
N ALA A 198 -20.35 -8.99 25.69
CA ALA A 198 -18.93 -9.32 25.75
C ALA A 198 -18.52 -10.37 24.71
N ILE A 199 -19.37 -11.36 24.44
CA ILE A 199 -19.14 -12.40 23.41
C ILE A 199 -19.29 -11.83 21.98
N ALA A 200 -20.13 -10.81 21.79
CA ALA A 200 -20.31 -10.16 20.50
C ALA A 200 -19.04 -9.40 20.03
N VAL A 201 -18.24 -8.86 20.97
CA VAL A 201 -17.04 -8.07 20.65
C VAL A 201 -15.99 -8.89 19.88
N PRO A 202 -15.54 -10.07 20.34
CA PRO A 202 -14.62 -10.92 19.57
C PRO A 202 -15.17 -11.31 18.21
N ARG A 203 -16.47 -11.60 18.10
CA ARG A 203 -17.08 -11.98 16.81
C ARG A 203 -17.03 -10.86 15.79
N LEU A 204 -17.38 -9.64 16.20
CA LEU A 204 -17.22 -8.44 15.36
C LEU A 204 -15.75 -8.22 15.00
N PHE A 205 -14.83 -8.46 15.95
CA PHE A 205 -13.40 -8.35 15.72
C PHE A 205 -12.87 -9.31 14.66
N PHE A 206 -13.19 -10.60 14.78
CA PHE A 206 -12.87 -11.58 13.75
C PHE A 206 -13.51 -11.26 12.40
N GLY A 207 -14.78 -10.80 12.39
CA GLY A 207 -15.47 -10.43 11.15
C GLY A 207 -14.77 -9.29 10.40
N ILE A 208 -14.35 -8.24 11.11
CA ILE A 208 -13.62 -7.12 10.49
C ILE A 208 -12.20 -7.51 10.09
N LEU A 209 -11.47 -8.29 10.90
CA LEU A 209 -10.15 -8.80 10.50
C LEU A 209 -10.23 -9.64 9.22
N LEU A 210 -11.25 -10.51 9.11
CA LEU A 210 -11.55 -11.22 7.87
C LEU A 210 -11.84 -10.24 6.73
N GLY A 211 -12.70 -9.24 6.95
CA GLY A 211 -12.99 -8.19 5.97
C GLY A 211 -11.73 -7.45 5.49
N LEU A 212 -10.87 -7.01 6.41
CA LEU A 212 -9.59 -6.36 6.12
C LEU A 212 -8.63 -7.29 5.37
N ALA A 213 -8.58 -8.58 5.70
CA ALA A 213 -7.81 -9.58 4.95
C ALA A 213 -8.34 -9.78 3.52
N TYR A 214 -9.65 -9.56 3.30
CA TYR A 214 -10.26 -9.60 1.97
C TYR A 214 -10.00 -8.34 1.14
N ILE A 215 -9.75 -7.17 1.74
CA ILE A 215 -9.48 -5.92 1.00
C ILE A 215 -8.30 -6.06 0.01
N PRO A 216 -7.12 -6.59 0.40
CA PRO A 216 -6.04 -6.87 -0.53
C PRO A 216 -6.45 -7.79 -1.66
N VAL A 217 -7.28 -8.80 -1.39
CA VAL A 217 -7.76 -9.75 -2.40
C VAL A 217 -8.66 -9.04 -3.43
N ILE A 218 -9.54 -8.15 -2.97
CA ILE A 218 -10.42 -7.34 -3.83
C ILE A 218 -9.57 -6.38 -4.67
N PHE A 219 -8.62 -5.66 -4.05
CA PHE A 219 -7.68 -4.80 -4.77
C PHE A 219 -6.89 -5.56 -5.83
N PHE A 220 -6.39 -6.76 -5.49
CA PHE A 220 -5.70 -7.64 -6.43
C PHE A 220 -6.60 -8.11 -7.58
N ARG A 221 -7.90 -8.30 -7.34
CA ARG A 221 -8.86 -8.63 -8.41
C ARG A 221 -9.13 -7.45 -9.33
N CYS A 222 -9.09 -6.22 -8.84
CA CYS A 222 -9.33 -5.02 -9.65
C CYS A 222 -8.09 -4.55 -10.44
N LEU A 223 -6.88 -5.08 -10.17
CA LEU A 223 -5.67 -4.68 -10.90
C LEU A 223 -5.65 -5.15 -12.36
N PRO A 224 -5.01 -4.39 -13.28
CA PRO A 224 -4.83 -4.77 -14.67
C PRO A 224 -3.95 -6.02 -14.81
N LEU A 225 -4.17 -6.79 -15.89
CA LEU A 225 -3.52 -8.09 -16.13
C LEU A 225 -1.98 -8.03 -16.11
N ALA A 226 -1.39 -6.91 -16.54
CA ALA A 226 0.05 -6.71 -16.54
C ALA A 226 0.69 -6.69 -15.13
N VAL A 227 -0.04 -6.16 -14.13
CA VAL A 227 0.43 -6.15 -12.74
C VAL A 227 0.18 -7.51 -12.07
N LYS A 228 -0.96 -8.15 -12.41
CA LYS A 228 -1.30 -9.51 -11.97
C LYS A 228 -0.29 -10.55 -12.44
N SER A 229 0.23 -10.46 -13.67
CA SER A 229 1.20 -11.43 -14.19
C SER A 229 2.54 -11.34 -13.45
N ARG A 230 3.05 -10.13 -13.19
CA ARG A 230 4.28 -9.91 -12.41
C ARG A 230 4.18 -10.43 -10.99
N THR A 231 3.08 -10.13 -10.30
CA THR A 231 2.85 -10.60 -8.92
C THR A 231 2.63 -12.11 -8.83
N ARG A 232 1.99 -12.73 -9.82
CA ARG A 232 1.90 -14.21 -9.91
C ARG A 232 3.27 -14.84 -10.16
N TYR A 233 4.11 -14.21 -10.97
CA TYR A 233 5.47 -14.68 -11.24
C TYR A 233 6.32 -14.64 -9.98
N THR A 234 6.35 -13.51 -9.25
CA THR A 234 7.10 -13.39 -8.00
C THR A 234 6.60 -14.36 -6.93
N ARG A 235 5.28 -14.55 -6.80
CA ARG A 235 4.72 -15.56 -5.90
C ARG A 235 5.15 -16.98 -6.29
N ARG A 236 5.05 -17.37 -7.56
CA ARG A 236 5.52 -18.69 -8.04
C ARG A 236 7.00 -18.89 -7.82
N TYR A 237 7.80 -17.84 -7.98
CA TYR A 237 9.23 -17.87 -7.71
C TYR A 237 9.50 -18.09 -6.21
N ALA A 238 8.84 -17.32 -5.34
CA ALA A 238 8.96 -17.45 -3.90
C ALA A 238 8.50 -18.84 -3.40
N ASP A 239 7.39 -19.36 -3.91
CA ASP A 239 6.89 -20.70 -3.57
C ASP A 239 7.89 -21.78 -4.01
N LYS A 240 8.52 -21.65 -5.20
CA LYS A 240 9.59 -22.55 -5.65
C LYS A 240 10.85 -22.46 -4.79
N VAL A 241 11.25 -21.26 -4.38
CA VAL A 241 12.40 -21.05 -3.49
C VAL A 241 12.12 -21.68 -2.12
N ARG A 242 10.93 -21.46 -1.57
CA ARG A 242 10.52 -22.04 -0.29
C ARG A 242 10.49 -23.58 -0.35
N GLN A 243 9.92 -24.16 -1.40
CA GLN A 243 9.92 -25.62 -1.59
C GLN A 243 11.35 -26.18 -1.65
N ARG A 244 12.32 -25.46 -2.24
CA ARG A 244 13.72 -25.88 -2.26
C ARG A 244 14.39 -25.81 -0.91
N VAL A 245 14.11 -24.77 -0.12
CA VAL A 245 14.59 -24.63 1.25
C VAL A 245 14.02 -25.74 2.13
N ASP A 246 12.70 -25.97 2.07
CA ASP A 246 12.04 -27.02 2.86
C ASP A 246 12.53 -28.43 2.48
N GLN A 247 12.96 -28.64 1.22
CA GLN A 247 13.48 -29.93 0.73
C GLN A 247 15.02 -30.07 0.82
N ASN A 248 15.74 -29.09 1.39
CA ASN A 248 17.21 -29.07 1.44
C ASN A 248 17.87 -29.40 0.08
N LEU A 249 17.24 -28.97 -1.02
CA LEU A 249 17.77 -29.22 -2.37
C LEU A 249 19.02 -28.35 -2.58
N PRO A 250 20.14 -28.92 -3.09
CA PRO A 250 21.33 -28.15 -3.40
C PRO A 250 21.00 -27.04 -4.40
N SER A 251 21.62 -25.87 -4.21
CA SER A 251 21.49 -24.75 -5.14
C SER A 251 21.79 -25.25 -6.56
N PRO A 252 21.00 -24.89 -7.58
CA PRO A 252 21.35 -25.23 -8.95
C PRO A 252 22.73 -24.64 -9.23
N GLU A 253 23.70 -25.49 -9.57
CA GLU A 253 24.95 -25.01 -10.14
C GLU A 253 24.60 -24.12 -11.34
N GLU A 254 25.24 -22.95 -11.41
CA GLU A 254 25.16 -22.09 -12.58
C GLU A 254 25.61 -22.91 -13.80
N ILE A 255 24.65 -23.39 -14.59
CA ILE A 255 24.94 -23.92 -15.92
C ILE A 255 25.42 -22.73 -16.72
N LYS A 256 26.74 -22.52 -16.72
CA LYS A 256 27.42 -21.59 -17.62
C LYS A 256 27.07 -22.05 -19.04
N MET A 257 26.10 -21.38 -19.66
CA MET A 257 25.79 -21.61 -21.06
C MET A 257 27.05 -21.29 -21.85
N LYS A 258 27.76 -22.34 -22.25
CA LYS A 258 28.93 -22.25 -23.12
C LYS A 258 28.39 -21.78 -24.46
N VAL A 259 28.73 -20.55 -24.84
CA VAL A 259 28.40 -19.97 -26.13
C VAL A 259 28.92 -20.92 -27.21
N MET A 260 28.03 -21.66 -27.85
CA MET A 260 28.37 -22.54 -28.97
C MET A 260 28.78 -21.65 -30.15
N LYS A 261 30.08 -21.59 -30.42
CA LYS A 261 30.60 -21.09 -31.70
C LYS A 261 30.12 -22.02 -32.81
N ARG A 262 29.32 -21.46 -33.69
CA ARG A 262 28.92 -22.03 -34.98
C ARG A 262 30.17 -22.19 -35.84
N ASN A 263 30.63 -23.42 -36.03
CA ASN A 263 31.60 -23.75 -37.08
C ASN A 263 30.97 -24.79 -38.01
N GLU A 264 31.01 -24.45 -39.28
CA GLU A 264 30.50 -25.18 -40.43
C GLU A 264 31.24 -26.48 -40.69
N LYS A 265 30.55 -27.38 -41.41
CA LYS A 265 31.01 -28.64 -42.01
C LYS A 265 31.19 -29.81 -41.05
N MET A 266 30.07 -30.47 -40.73
CA MET A 266 30.07 -31.90 -40.45
C MET A 266 29.07 -32.59 -41.38
N SER A 267 29.62 -33.43 -42.26
CA SER A 267 28.91 -34.45 -43.00
C SER A 267 28.21 -35.38 -42.00
N TYR A 268 26.90 -35.53 -42.11
CA TYR A 268 26.09 -36.40 -41.24
C TYR A 268 26.49 -37.87 -41.44
N GLN A 269 27.31 -38.40 -40.54
CA GLN A 269 27.31 -39.82 -40.22
C GLN A 269 26.37 -40.02 -39.03
N ASN A 270 25.19 -40.60 -39.29
CA ASN A 270 24.26 -41.05 -38.28
C ASN A 270 24.93 -42.14 -37.42
N GLN A 271 25.37 -41.82 -36.21
CA GLN A 271 25.80 -42.84 -35.24
C GLN A 271 25.09 -42.81 -33.88
N ASP A 272 24.37 -41.74 -33.50
CA ASP A 272 23.77 -41.68 -32.16
C ASP A 272 22.31 -41.18 -32.15
N LEU A 273 21.44 -41.80 -32.96
CA LEU A 273 19.98 -41.64 -32.79
C LEU A 273 19.35 -43.00 -32.44
N PRO A 274 18.54 -43.06 -31.37
CA PRO A 274 17.78 -44.26 -31.02
C PRO A 274 16.88 -44.62 -32.19
N GLU A 275 17.03 -45.85 -32.71
CA GLU A 275 16.26 -46.51 -33.77
C GLU A 275 15.47 -45.53 -34.67
N ALA A 276 16.17 -44.93 -35.64
CA ALA A 276 15.51 -44.07 -36.61
C ALA A 276 14.39 -44.84 -37.33
N VAL A 277 13.17 -44.32 -37.25
CA VAL A 277 12.00 -44.87 -37.94
C VAL A 277 12.36 -45.11 -39.42
N PRO A 278 12.06 -46.27 -40.02
CA PRO A 278 12.45 -46.57 -41.41
C PRO A 278 12.06 -45.47 -42.41
N LEU A 279 10.95 -44.79 -42.16
CA LEU A 279 10.48 -43.65 -42.93
C LEU A 279 11.40 -42.42 -42.83
N ALA A 280 12.00 -42.15 -41.68
CA ALA A 280 12.97 -41.06 -41.51
C ALA A 280 14.28 -41.35 -42.26
N ASN A 281 14.70 -42.62 -42.35
CA ASN A 281 15.85 -43.00 -43.17
C ASN A 281 15.55 -42.87 -44.67
N PHE A 282 14.34 -43.25 -45.10
CA PHE A 282 13.90 -43.09 -46.49
C PHE A 282 13.81 -41.61 -46.91
N LEU A 283 13.20 -40.78 -46.07
CA LEU A 283 13.03 -39.34 -46.33
C LEU A 283 14.28 -38.51 -46.02
N GLY A 284 15.25 -39.07 -45.30
CA GLY A 284 16.54 -38.44 -45.02
C GLY A 284 17.40 -38.28 -46.28
N ILE A 285 17.14 -39.08 -47.32
CA ILE A 285 17.75 -38.92 -48.64
C ILE A 285 16.99 -37.79 -49.36
N TYR A 286 17.63 -36.63 -49.48
CA TYR A 286 17.01 -35.42 -50.01
C TYR A 286 16.41 -35.61 -51.41
N ASP A 287 17.08 -36.36 -52.28
CA ASP A 287 16.60 -36.61 -53.66
C ASP A 287 15.29 -37.42 -53.67
N ILE A 288 15.15 -38.39 -52.77
CA ILE A 288 13.91 -39.17 -52.62
C ILE A 288 12.80 -38.29 -52.07
N LEU A 289 13.10 -37.47 -51.06
CA LEU A 289 12.15 -36.51 -50.51
C LEU A 289 11.63 -35.57 -51.61
N MET A 290 12.53 -35.06 -52.47
CA MET A 290 12.17 -34.18 -53.57
C MET A 290 11.33 -34.85 -54.67
N LEU A 291 11.36 -36.17 -54.82
CA LEU A 291 10.45 -36.90 -55.72
C LEU A 291 9.03 -37.04 -55.14
N VAL A 292 8.90 -37.06 -53.82
CA VAL A 292 7.59 -37.20 -53.14
C VAL A 292 6.91 -35.84 -52.94
N VAL A 293 7.69 -34.78 -52.71
CA VAL A 293 7.23 -33.40 -52.46
C VAL A 293 6.19 -32.88 -53.47
N PRO A 294 6.31 -33.11 -54.80
CA PRO A 294 5.31 -32.66 -55.79
C PRO A 294 3.92 -33.25 -55.59
N HIS A 295 3.82 -34.40 -54.93
CA HIS A 295 2.57 -35.11 -54.67
C HIS A 295 1.98 -34.81 -53.29
N LEU A 296 2.60 -33.92 -52.50
CA LEU A 296 2.16 -33.56 -51.16
C LEU A 296 1.74 -32.09 -51.08
N HIS A 297 0.81 -31.78 -50.17
CA HIS A 297 0.54 -30.40 -49.79
C HIS A 297 1.67 -29.91 -48.89
N TYR A 298 1.95 -28.60 -48.95
CA TYR A 298 2.93 -27.97 -48.08
C TYR A 298 2.63 -28.21 -46.58
N THR A 299 1.35 -28.23 -46.21
CA THR A 299 0.90 -28.55 -44.85
C THR A 299 1.24 -29.98 -44.42
N ASP A 300 1.23 -30.93 -45.36
CA ASP A 300 1.50 -32.34 -45.07
C ASP A 300 2.98 -32.53 -44.70
N ILE A 301 3.88 -31.81 -45.37
CA ILE A 301 5.31 -31.79 -45.05
C ILE A 301 5.55 -31.20 -43.65
N LEU A 302 4.85 -30.12 -43.29
CA LEU A 302 4.95 -29.53 -41.95
C LEU A 302 4.40 -30.48 -40.88
N ASN A 303 3.26 -31.11 -41.12
CA ASN A 303 2.67 -32.09 -40.21
C ASN A 303 3.57 -33.32 -40.04
N LEU A 304 4.23 -33.77 -41.13
CA LEU A 304 5.20 -34.86 -41.10
C LEU A 304 6.42 -34.53 -40.24
N ALA A 305 6.92 -33.30 -40.31
CA ALA A 305 8.01 -32.82 -39.46
C ALA A 305 7.59 -32.63 -37.99
N LEU A 306 6.29 -32.53 -37.69
CA LEU A 306 5.77 -32.47 -36.32
C LEU A 306 5.50 -33.86 -35.73
N ALA A 307 5.34 -34.89 -36.58
CA ALA A 307 4.98 -36.24 -36.16
C ALA A 307 6.05 -36.93 -35.29
N SER A 308 7.34 -36.71 -35.59
CA SER A 308 8.44 -37.22 -34.75
C SER A 308 9.69 -36.35 -34.85
N ARG A 309 10.54 -36.40 -33.81
CA ARG A 309 11.81 -35.68 -33.78
C ARG A 309 12.78 -36.19 -34.87
N SER A 310 12.77 -37.48 -35.18
CA SER A 310 13.61 -38.06 -36.24
C SER A 310 13.15 -37.66 -37.64
N LEU A 311 11.83 -37.60 -37.88
CA LEU A 311 11.28 -37.08 -39.14
C LEU A 311 11.53 -35.58 -39.29
N ARG A 312 11.46 -34.82 -38.19
CA ARG A 312 11.80 -33.40 -38.21
C ARG A 312 13.23 -33.17 -38.70
N GLU A 313 14.20 -33.89 -38.15
CA GLU A 313 15.60 -33.73 -38.55
C GLU A 313 15.86 -34.25 -39.98
N ALA A 314 15.15 -35.28 -40.43
CA ALA A 314 15.26 -35.77 -41.80
C ALA A 314 14.70 -34.78 -42.84
N VAL A 315 13.51 -34.22 -42.58
CA VAL A 315 12.78 -33.36 -43.51
C VAL A 315 13.20 -31.88 -43.39
N LEU A 316 13.30 -31.36 -42.17
CA LEU A 316 13.61 -29.96 -41.83
C LEU A 316 14.74 -29.86 -40.77
N PRO A 317 15.99 -30.24 -41.12
CA PRO A 317 17.14 -30.11 -40.24
C PRO A 317 17.33 -28.66 -39.78
N ALA A 318 17.77 -28.50 -38.53
CA ALA A 318 17.94 -27.18 -37.92
C ALA A 318 18.99 -26.30 -38.63
N SER A 319 19.95 -26.91 -39.34
CA SER A 319 20.99 -26.19 -40.10
C SER A 319 20.44 -25.45 -41.31
N ASP A 320 19.48 -26.05 -42.02
CA ASP A 320 19.02 -25.61 -43.35
C ASP A 320 17.51 -25.37 -43.40
N HIS A 321 16.93 -25.04 -42.25
CA HIS A 321 15.48 -24.94 -42.05
C HIS A 321 14.82 -23.98 -43.05
N ASP A 322 15.33 -22.75 -43.15
CA ASP A 322 14.73 -21.71 -44.00
C ASP A 322 14.87 -22.02 -45.49
N GLN A 323 16.02 -22.56 -45.90
CA GLN A 323 16.28 -22.94 -47.29
C GLN A 323 15.34 -24.07 -47.73
N ARG A 324 15.19 -25.12 -46.91
CA ARG A 324 14.30 -26.25 -47.23
C ARG A 324 12.83 -25.85 -47.23
N LEU A 325 12.40 -24.97 -46.32
CA LEU A 325 11.03 -24.44 -46.35
C LEU A 325 10.73 -23.69 -47.65
N SER A 326 11.66 -22.87 -48.13
CA SER A 326 11.51 -22.16 -49.41
C SER A 326 11.41 -23.14 -50.59
N HIS A 327 12.21 -24.20 -50.56
CA HIS A 327 12.22 -25.24 -51.59
C HIS A 327 10.90 -26.04 -51.60
N PHE A 328 10.41 -26.46 -50.43
CA PHE A 328 9.15 -27.19 -50.35
C PHE A 328 7.95 -26.34 -50.81
N ARG A 329 7.92 -25.03 -50.54
CA ARG A 329 6.88 -24.14 -51.12
C ARG A 329 6.92 -24.12 -52.65
N LEU A 330 8.12 -24.13 -53.23
CA LEU A 330 8.28 -24.12 -54.68
C LEU A 330 7.79 -25.42 -55.32
N TYR A 331 8.11 -26.57 -54.73
CA TYR A 331 7.85 -27.88 -55.36
C TYR A 331 6.57 -28.58 -54.90
N THR A 332 5.94 -28.18 -53.79
CA THR A 332 4.61 -28.69 -53.42
C THR A 332 3.51 -28.03 -54.24
N CYS A 333 2.40 -28.74 -54.45
CA CYS A 333 1.26 -28.32 -55.26
C CYS A 333 1.57 -28.13 -56.75
N SER A 334 0.58 -28.39 -57.61
CA SER A 334 0.64 -27.92 -59.00
C SER A 334 0.61 -26.40 -59.05
N GLU A 335 1.33 -25.78 -59.98
CA GLU A 335 1.45 -24.31 -60.05
C GLU A 335 0.08 -23.60 -60.18
N SER A 336 -0.87 -24.22 -60.90
CA SER A 336 -2.23 -23.73 -61.07
C SER A 336 -3.13 -23.86 -59.84
N SER A 337 -2.76 -24.70 -58.86
CA SER A 337 -3.58 -24.96 -57.66
C SER A 337 -3.06 -24.24 -56.42
N LYS A 338 -1.95 -23.50 -56.49
CA LYS A 338 -1.35 -22.84 -55.33
C LYS A 338 -2.21 -21.68 -54.85
N THR A 339 -2.73 -21.77 -53.63
CA THR A 339 -3.40 -20.66 -52.94
C THR A 339 -2.83 -20.47 -51.54
N GLN A 340 -3.09 -19.33 -50.92
CA GLN A 340 -2.68 -19.07 -49.54
C GLN A 340 -3.84 -19.29 -48.59
N CYS A 341 -3.58 -19.99 -47.48
CA CYS A 341 -4.57 -20.14 -46.42
C CYS A 341 -4.89 -18.78 -45.79
N TRP A 342 -6.16 -18.42 -45.79
CA TRP A 342 -6.67 -17.16 -45.23
C TRP A 342 -6.43 -16.99 -43.73
N VAL A 343 -6.18 -18.09 -43.00
CA VAL A 343 -5.95 -18.08 -41.54
C VAL A 343 -4.47 -18.03 -41.17
N CYS A 344 -3.60 -18.79 -41.85
CA CYS A 344 -2.23 -19.06 -41.35
C CYS A 344 -1.11 -18.75 -42.34
N THR A 345 -1.37 -18.08 -43.46
CA THR A 345 -0.39 -17.68 -44.51
C THR A 345 0.42 -18.83 -45.14
N ASN A 346 0.14 -20.07 -44.75
CA ASN A 346 0.73 -21.26 -45.35
C ASN A 346 0.16 -21.49 -46.76
N GLN A 347 1.01 -21.99 -47.66
CA GLN A 347 0.59 -22.45 -48.97
C GLN A 347 -0.31 -23.68 -48.83
N ILE A 348 -1.41 -23.67 -49.57
CA ILE A 348 -2.30 -24.82 -49.75
C ILE A 348 -2.48 -25.08 -51.24
N CYS A 349 -2.84 -26.32 -51.55
CA CYS A 349 -3.55 -26.67 -52.77
C CYS A 349 -5.02 -26.89 -52.35
#